data_AF-A0A8H6LLR9-F1
#
_entry.id   AF-A0A8H6LLR9-F1
#
_cell.length_a   1.000
_cell.length_b   1.000
_cell.length_c   1.000
_cell.angle_alpha   90.00
_cell.angle_beta   90.00
_cell.angle_gamma   90.00
#
_symmetry.space_group_name_H-M   'P 1'
#
loop_
_entity.id
_entity.type
_entity.pdbx_description
1 polymer ?
#
loop_
_entity_poly.entity_id
_entity_poly.type
_entity_poly.pdbx_seq_one_letter_code
_entity_poly.pdbx_strand_id
1 'polypeptide(L)'
;MITKPPRNWKALDEKTFTRVLQQELPPQRRSRTKTALDRHVEEVMAAITAAVDEAVPKTAPSPRSKPGWNEECAAALAESKRLGRRHSLYRTEETWEAYRAARNDKGRVIKKALRQYHREKVEEAAQSPATLWRLAKWARNRHSQTPNVTPALVDPATKQQAITPSEKAELLRKTFFPVPPDTDIEDIENANYPAPTAMPPITTREIEEAIEEAAPLKAPGPDGLTNKALQIASPWIKHHLTKIFNQSLTLG
;
A
#
# COMPACT_ATOMS: atom_id res chain seq x y z
N MET A 1 2.12 -1.39 -15.55
CA MET A 1 1.14 -0.43 -15.00
C MET A 1 1.92 0.54 -14.14
N ILE A 2 2.04 1.80 -14.56
CA ILE A 2 2.83 2.80 -13.86
C ILE A 2 2.17 3.07 -12.50
N THR A 3 2.79 2.58 -11.42
CA THR A 3 2.46 2.85 -10.02
C THR A 3 2.52 4.36 -9.78
N LYS A 4 1.34 4.99 -9.68
CA LYS A 4 1.24 6.40 -9.32
C LYS A 4 1.96 6.60 -7.96
N PRO A 5 2.81 7.64 -7.82
CA PRO A 5 3.49 7.90 -6.56
C PRO A 5 2.46 8.11 -5.44
N PRO A 6 2.70 7.57 -4.22
CA PRO A 6 1.72 7.58 -3.14
C PRO A 6 1.38 9.03 -2.74
N ARG A 7 0.14 9.29 -2.32
CA ARG A 7 -0.31 10.64 -1.94
C ARG A 7 0.13 11.03 -0.53
N ASN A 8 0.47 12.31 -0.33
CA ASN A 8 0.79 12.88 0.98
C ASN A 8 -0.46 13.46 1.64
N TRP A 9 -1.27 12.59 2.24
CA TRP A 9 -2.51 12.94 2.92
C TRP A 9 -2.37 13.92 4.10
N LYS A 10 -1.18 14.05 4.67
CA LYS A 10 -0.91 15.03 5.72
C LYS A 10 -0.88 16.47 5.19
N ALA A 11 -0.56 16.64 3.91
CA ALA A 11 -0.49 17.93 3.23
C ALA A 11 -1.70 18.19 2.32
N LEU A 12 -2.83 17.52 2.56
CA LEU A 12 -4.09 17.78 1.86
C LEU A 12 -4.54 19.23 2.11
N ASP A 13 -4.80 19.98 1.05
CA ASP A 13 -5.38 21.32 1.10
C ASP A 13 -6.91 21.24 1.18
N GLU A 14 -7.47 21.44 2.38
CA GLU A 14 -8.90 21.30 2.64
C GLU A 14 -9.76 22.31 1.86
N LYS A 15 -9.22 23.51 1.60
CA LYS A 15 -9.94 24.56 0.86
C LYS A 15 -10.06 24.18 -0.61
N THR A 16 -8.95 23.78 -1.22
CA THR A 16 -8.94 23.30 -2.61
C THR A 16 -9.80 22.06 -2.76
N PHE A 17 -9.68 21.10 -1.83
CA PHE A 17 -10.49 19.88 -1.84
C PHE A 17 -11.98 20.19 -1.80
N THR A 18 -12.42 21.02 -0.84
CA THR A 18 -13.84 21.35 -0.65
C THR A 18 -14.40 22.11 -1.85
N ARG A 19 -13.64 23.05 -2.40
CA ARG A 19 -14.04 23.83 -3.59
C ARG A 19 -14.30 22.91 -4.78
N VAL A 20 -13.35 22.03 -5.10
CA VAL A 20 -13.45 21.13 -6.26
C VAL A 20 -14.58 20.13 -6.04
N LEU A 21 -14.70 19.56 -4.83
CA LEU A 21 -15.77 18.63 -4.50
C LEU A 21 -17.16 19.27 -4.70
N GLN A 22 -17.37 20.49 -4.22
CA GLN A 22 -18.64 21.21 -4.42
C GLN A 22 -18.97 21.46 -5.90
N GLN A 23 -17.96 21.69 -6.73
CA GLN A 23 -18.13 21.96 -8.16
C GLN A 23 -18.48 20.68 -8.93
N GLU A 24 -17.86 19.56 -8.57
CA GLU A 24 -17.97 18.29 -9.29
C GLU A 24 -19.09 17.37 -8.79
N LEU A 25 -19.64 17.63 -7.59
CA LEU A 25 -20.68 16.77 -7.02
C LEU A 25 -21.97 16.78 -7.87
N PRO A 26 -22.52 15.59 -8.22
CA PRO A 26 -23.78 15.52 -8.95
C PRO A 26 -24.94 15.98 -8.06
N PRO A 27 -26.08 16.41 -8.63
CA PRO A 27 -27.28 16.65 -7.84
C PRO A 27 -27.80 15.35 -7.25
N GLN A 28 -28.41 15.43 -6.06
CA GLN A 28 -29.00 14.26 -5.40
C GLN A 28 -30.15 13.67 -6.21
N ARG A 29 -30.16 12.35 -6.38
CA ARG A 29 -31.21 11.64 -7.13
C ARG A 29 -31.68 10.39 -6.38
N ARG A 30 -32.89 9.94 -6.69
CA ARG A 30 -33.40 8.65 -6.24
C ARG A 30 -33.31 7.66 -7.40
N SER A 31 -32.31 6.77 -7.37
CA SER A 31 -32.16 5.76 -8.40
C SER A 31 -33.19 4.65 -8.21
N ARG A 32 -33.90 4.32 -9.29
CA ARG A 32 -34.95 3.28 -9.31
C ARG A 32 -34.47 1.95 -9.92
N THR A 33 -33.27 1.94 -10.49
CA THR A 33 -32.67 0.79 -11.16
C THR A 33 -31.20 0.66 -10.75
N LYS A 34 -30.67 -0.57 -10.78
CA LYS A 34 -29.26 -0.85 -10.44
C LYS A 34 -28.30 -0.01 -11.28
N THR A 35 -28.47 -0.01 -12.60
CA THR A 35 -27.63 0.79 -13.52
C THR A 35 -27.65 2.29 -13.24
N ALA A 36 -28.79 2.85 -12.79
CA ALA A 36 -28.86 4.26 -12.42
C ALA A 36 -28.20 4.52 -11.05
N LEU A 37 -28.23 3.54 -10.14
CA LEU A 37 -27.52 3.61 -8.87
C LEU A 37 -26.00 3.54 -9.09
N ASP A 38 -25.52 2.58 -9.87
CA ASP A 38 -24.10 2.41 -10.20
C ASP A 38 -23.53 3.68 -10.83
N ARG A 39 -24.24 4.28 -11.80
CA ARG A 39 -23.86 5.56 -12.39
C ARG A 39 -23.77 6.67 -11.35
N HIS A 40 -24.71 6.74 -10.42
CA HIS A 40 -24.69 7.77 -9.37
C HIS A 40 -23.48 7.59 -8.44
N VAL A 41 -23.15 6.33 -8.11
CA VAL A 41 -21.94 5.99 -7.33
C VAL A 41 -20.69 6.41 -8.10
N GLU A 42 -20.59 6.10 -9.38
CA GLU A 42 -19.47 6.50 -10.25
C GLU A 42 -19.30 8.03 -10.30
N GLU A 43 -20.39 8.79 -10.45
CA GLU A 43 -20.37 10.26 -10.45
C GLU A 43 -19.86 10.83 -9.12
N VAL A 44 -20.37 10.32 -7.98
CA VAL A 44 -19.91 10.76 -6.65
C VAL A 44 -18.44 10.40 -6.42
N MET A 45 -18.03 9.20 -6.81
CA MET A 45 -16.64 8.75 -6.71
C MET A 45 -15.70 9.55 -7.62
N ALA A 46 -16.15 9.91 -8.83
CA ALA A 46 -15.39 10.77 -9.74
C ALA A 46 -15.19 12.15 -9.14
N ALA A 47 -16.22 12.75 -8.53
CA ALA A 47 -16.13 14.05 -7.86
C ALA A 47 -15.12 14.04 -6.69
N ILE A 48 -15.17 13.00 -5.85
CA ILE A 48 -14.20 12.83 -4.75
C ILE A 48 -12.79 12.66 -5.33
N THR A 49 -12.63 11.82 -6.35
CA THR A 49 -11.31 11.54 -6.97
C THR A 49 -10.70 12.79 -7.58
N ALA A 50 -11.49 13.59 -8.30
CA ALA A 50 -11.07 14.88 -8.87
C ALA A 50 -10.60 15.85 -7.78
N ALA A 51 -11.36 15.97 -6.69
CA ALA A 51 -10.98 16.80 -5.55
C ALA A 51 -9.67 16.34 -4.90
N VAL A 52 -9.44 15.02 -4.76
CA VAL A 52 -8.18 14.49 -4.22
C VAL A 52 -7.00 14.70 -5.19
N ASP A 53 -7.21 14.54 -6.49
CA ASP A 53 -6.18 14.74 -7.51
C ASP A 53 -5.65 16.18 -7.53
N GLU A 54 -6.53 17.16 -7.29
CA GLU A 54 -6.14 18.55 -7.22
C GLU A 54 -5.56 18.94 -5.85
N ALA A 55 -6.16 18.46 -4.75
CA ALA A 55 -5.85 18.95 -3.41
C ALA A 55 -4.75 18.18 -2.66
N VAL A 56 -4.38 16.97 -3.10
CA VAL A 56 -3.42 16.13 -2.37
C VAL A 56 -2.11 15.99 -3.13
N PRO A 57 -1.00 16.59 -2.63
CA PRO A 57 0.29 16.47 -3.27
C PRO A 57 0.81 15.03 -3.23
N LYS A 58 1.62 14.67 -4.22
CA LYS A 58 2.30 13.37 -4.26
C LYS A 58 3.45 13.35 -3.25
N THR A 59 3.67 12.19 -2.64
CA THR A 59 4.73 11.98 -1.64
C THR A 59 6.10 12.05 -2.32
N ALA A 60 6.98 12.86 -1.76
CA ALA A 60 8.38 12.88 -2.15
C ALA A 60 9.07 11.56 -1.76
N PRO A 61 10.00 11.03 -2.58
CA PRO A 61 10.77 9.86 -2.22
C PRO A 61 11.47 10.04 -0.87
N SER A 62 11.37 9.06 0.04
CA SER A 62 12.02 9.14 1.35
C SER A 62 13.55 9.12 1.24
N PRO A 63 14.32 9.61 2.24
CA PRO A 63 15.79 9.51 2.24
C PRO A 63 16.32 8.07 2.15
N ARG A 64 15.51 7.07 2.54
CA ARG A 64 15.84 5.64 2.46
C ARG A 64 15.48 5.01 1.11
N SER A 65 14.70 5.70 0.27
CA SER A 65 14.41 5.24 -1.08
C SER A 65 15.72 5.14 -1.86
N LYS A 66 15.85 4.10 -2.69
CA LYS A 66 17.02 3.95 -3.58
C LYS A 66 16.71 4.69 -4.87
N PRO A 67 17.34 5.85 -5.13
CA PRO A 67 17.07 6.58 -6.34
C PRO A 67 17.52 5.76 -7.57
N GLY A 68 16.74 5.78 -8.65
CA GLY A 68 16.96 4.93 -9.83
C GLY A 68 16.35 3.53 -9.75
N TRP A 69 15.69 3.18 -8.65
CA TRP A 69 14.82 2.00 -8.60
C TRP A 69 13.48 2.30 -9.30
N ASN A 70 13.12 1.50 -10.29
CA ASN A 70 11.88 1.65 -11.08
C ASN A 70 11.02 0.37 -11.03
N GLU A 71 9.89 0.38 -11.73
CA GLU A 71 8.98 -0.77 -11.81
C GLU A 71 9.59 -2.00 -12.46
N GLU A 72 10.46 -1.84 -13.45
CA GLU A 72 11.18 -2.97 -14.08
C GLU A 72 12.04 -3.72 -13.04
N CYS A 73 12.73 -2.98 -12.17
CA CYS A 73 13.47 -3.56 -11.05
C CYS A 73 12.56 -4.36 -10.10
N ALA A 74 11.37 -3.82 -9.79
CA ALA A 74 10.40 -4.50 -8.93
C ALA A 74 9.85 -5.77 -9.57
N ALA A 75 9.50 -5.72 -10.87
CA ALA A 75 9.02 -6.87 -11.64
C ALA A 75 10.08 -7.97 -11.73
N ALA A 76 11.32 -7.63 -12.08
CA ALA A 76 12.42 -8.61 -12.18
C ALA A 76 12.76 -9.22 -10.80
N LEU A 77 12.66 -8.45 -9.72
CA LEU A 77 12.81 -8.98 -8.35
C LEU A 77 11.69 -9.97 -8.00
N ALA A 78 10.43 -9.61 -8.29
CA ALA A 78 9.27 -10.45 -8.03
C ALA A 78 9.36 -11.78 -8.79
N GLU A 79 9.74 -11.73 -10.07
CA GLU A 79 9.89 -12.93 -10.91
C GLU A 79 11.03 -13.83 -10.42
N SER A 80 12.19 -13.26 -10.10
CA SER A 80 13.30 -14.00 -9.49
C SER A 80 12.89 -14.68 -8.18
N LYS A 81 12.07 -14.04 -7.34
CA LYS A 81 11.54 -14.65 -6.11
C LYS A 81 10.53 -15.77 -6.41
N ARG A 82 9.63 -15.57 -7.38
CA ARG A 82 8.63 -16.56 -7.80
C ARG A 82 9.30 -17.84 -8.27
N LEU A 83 10.28 -17.73 -9.17
CA LEU A 83 11.03 -18.87 -9.68
C LEU A 83 11.94 -19.49 -8.62
N GLY A 84 12.50 -18.69 -7.71
CA GLY A 84 13.25 -19.21 -6.57
C GLY A 84 12.40 -20.10 -5.64
N ARG A 85 11.15 -19.70 -5.36
CA ARG A 85 10.19 -20.54 -4.63
C ARG A 85 9.85 -21.82 -5.38
N ARG A 86 9.65 -21.74 -6.70
CA ARG A 86 9.38 -22.90 -7.56
C ARG A 86 10.54 -23.91 -7.53
N HIS A 87 11.78 -23.45 -7.68
CA HIS A 87 12.96 -24.32 -7.55
C HIS A 87 13.08 -24.93 -6.15
N SER A 88 12.81 -24.15 -5.09
CA SER A 88 12.84 -24.68 -3.72
C SER A 88 11.84 -25.81 -3.49
N LEU A 89 10.70 -25.79 -4.18
CA LEU A 89 9.65 -26.80 -4.08
C LEU A 89 10.00 -28.08 -4.85
N TYR A 90 10.39 -27.96 -6.12
CA TYR A 90 10.55 -29.12 -7.01
C TYR A 90 11.99 -29.63 -7.14
N ARG A 91 13.00 -28.76 -6.98
CA ARG A 91 14.44 -29.09 -7.08
C ARG A 91 14.83 -29.87 -8.34
N THR A 92 14.27 -29.49 -9.49
CA THR A 92 14.61 -30.06 -10.80
C THR A 92 15.56 -29.16 -11.59
N GLU A 93 16.26 -29.70 -12.58
CA GLU A 93 17.15 -28.93 -13.45
C GLU A 93 16.40 -27.82 -14.21
N GLU A 94 15.20 -28.10 -14.72
CA GLU A 94 14.37 -27.11 -15.41
C GLU A 94 14.03 -25.92 -14.49
N THR A 95 13.63 -26.20 -13.24
CA THR A 95 13.29 -25.13 -12.28
C THR A 95 14.53 -24.36 -11.84
N TRP A 96 15.70 -25.00 -11.81
CA TRP A 96 16.97 -24.37 -11.54
C TRP A 96 17.40 -23.43 -12.68
N GLU A 97 17.33 -23.86 -13.94
CA GLU A 97 17.66 -23.05 -15.10
C GLU A 97 16.78 -21.81 -15.20
N ALA A 98 15.46 -21.97 -15.01
CA ALA A 98 14.51 -20.86 -15.00
C ALA A 98 14.84 -19.84 -13.89
N TYR A 99 15.13 -20.32 -12.67
CA TYR A 99 15.52 -19.45 -11.57
C TYR A 99 16.86 -18.74 -11.84
N ARG A 100 17.85 -19.45 -12.37
CA ARG A 100 19.17 -18.92 -12.74
C ARG A 100 19.03 -17.80 -13.77
N ALA A 101 18.23 -18.01 -14.82
CA ALA A 101 17.96 -17.01 -15.85
C ALA A 101 17.34 -15.73 -15.25
N ALA A 102 16.27 -15.86 -14.45
CA ALA A 102 15.63 -14.70 -13.82
C ALA A 102 16.50 -14.01 -12.76
N ARG A 103 17.35 -14.76 -12.04
CA ARG A 103 18.32 -14.18 -11.10
C ARG A 103 19.33 -13.31 -11.84
N ASN A 104 19.84 -13.77 -12.99
CA ASN A 104 20.78 -13.02 -13.83
C ASN A 104 20.10 -11.80 -14.47
N ASP A 105 18.89 -11.96 -14.99
CA ASP A 105 18.11 -10.87 -15.56
C ASP A 105 17.83 -9.77 -14.53
N LYS A 106 17.37 -10.14 -13.33
CA LYS A 106 17.21 -9.20 -12.21
C LYS A 106 18.48 -8.39 -11.96
N GLY A 107 19.65 -9.06 -11.91
CA GLY A 107 20.93 -8.37 -11.72
C GLY A 107 21.24 -7.37 -12.83
N ARG A 108 20.93 -7.74 -14.08
CA ARG A 108 21.10 -6.90 -15.27
C ARG A 108 20.16 -5.68 -15.26
N VAL A 109 18.88 -5.89 -15.01
CA VAL A 109 17.84 -4.83 -14.98
C VAL A 109 18.17 -3.80 -13.89
N ILE A 110 18.44 -4.26 -12.67
CA ILE A 110 18.80 -3.36 -11.55
C ILE A 110 20.06 -2.56 -11.87
N LYS A 111 21.10 -3.23 -12.39
CA LYS A 111 22.35 -2.55 -12.75
C LYS A 111 22.14 -1.53 -13.88
N LYS A 112 21.29 -1.83 -14.87
CA LYS A 112 20.93 -0.90 -15.95
C LYS A 112 20.22 0.34 -15.40
N ALA A 113 19.17 0.15 -14.60
CA ALA A 113 18.37 1.24 -14.05
C ALA A 113 19.20 2.16 -13.13
N LEU A 114 19.99 1.59 -12.23
CA LEU A 114 20.84 2.36 -11.32
C LEU A 114 21.95 3.13 -12.06
N ARG A 115 22.53 2.54 -13.13
CA ARG A 115 23.52 3.23 -13.98
C ARG A 115 22.88 4.38 -14.74
N GLN A 116 21.69 4.17 -15.30
CA GLN A 116 20.97 5.20 -16.05
C GLN A 116 20.67 6.40 -15.16
N TYR A 117 20.06 6.15 -13.99
CA TYR A 117 19.80 7.19 -13.01
C TYR A 117 21.08 7.92 -12.57
N HIS A 118 22.17 7.19 -12.32
CA HIS A 118 23.45 7.82 -11.97
C HIS A 118 23.95 8.75 -13.08
N ARG A 119 23.87 8.33 -14.36
CA ARG A 119 24.25 9.17 -15.49
C ARG A 119 23.41 10.43 -15.57
N GLU A 120 22.09 10.30 -15.45
CA GLU A 120 21.17 11.44 -15.42
C GLU A 120 21.49 12.42 -14.29
N LYS A 121 21.82 11.93 -13.10
CA LYS A 121 22.20 12.78 -11.97
C LYS A 121 23.58 13.42 -12.11
N VAL A 122 24.53 12.77 -12.78
CA VAL A 122 25.81 13.40 -13.14
C VAL A 122 25.58 14.51 -14.15
N GLU A 123 24.76 14.26 -15.17
CA GLU A 123 24.41 15.24 -16.21
C GLU A 123 23.72 16.47 -15.60
N GLU A 124 22.72 16.26 -14.73
CA GLU A 124 22.04 17.33 -13.99
C GLU A 124 23.02 18.10 -13.10
N ALA A 125 23.91 17.40 -12.38
CA ALA A 125 24.90 18.05 -11.53
C ALA A 125 25.95 18.84 -12.31
N ALA A 126 26.25 18.45 -13.55
CA ALA A 126 27.20 19.13 -14.43
C ALA A 126 26.68 20.50 -14.92
N GLN A 127 25.37 20.75 -14.83
CA GLN A 127 24.76 22.04 -15.15
C GLN A 127 25.13 23.16 -14.15
N SER A 128 25.73 22.82 -12.99
CA SER A 128 26.21 23.81 -12.01
C SER A 128 27.56 23.40 -11.38
N PRO A 129 28.58 24.29 -11.39
CA PRO A 129 29.87 24.01 -10.77
C PRO A 129 29.78 23.63 -9.28
N ALA A 130 28.82 24.21 -8.55
CA ALA A 130 28.63 23.96 -7.12
C ALA A 130 28.05 22.57 -6.80
N THR A 131 27.15 22.05 -7.65
CA THR A 131 26.60 20.69 -7.51
C THR A 131 27.61 19.64 -7.93
N LEU A 132 28.36 19.88 -9.01
CA LEU A 132 29.43 19.01 -9.46
C LEU A 132 30.52 18.84 -8.39
N TRP A 133 30.92 19.94 -7.74
CA TRP A 133 31.91 19.89 -6.65
C TRP A 133 31.43 19.08 -5.44
N ARG A 134 30.14 19.18 -5.06
CA ARG A 134 29.55 18.36 -3.98
C ARG A 134 29.59 16.87 -4.32
N LEU A 135 29.27 16.50 -5.55
CA LEU A 135 29.32 15.12 -6.02
C LEU A 135 30.75 14.55 -5.97
N ALA A 136 31.74 15.33 -6.40
CA ALA A 136 33.15 14.95 -6.33
C ALA A 136 33.64 14.73 -4.88
N LYS A 137 33.22 15.60 -3.95
CA LYS A 137 33.54 15.47 -2.52
C LYS A 137 32.92 14.20 -1.91
N TRP A 138 31.66 13.89 -2.25
CA TRP A 138 31.01 12.65 -1.81
C TRP A 138 31.76 11.41 -2.32
N ALA A 139 32.12 11.38 -3.61
CA ALA A 139 32.81 10.25 -4.21
C ALA A 139 34.14 9.93 -3.51
N ARG A 140 34.85 10.98 -3.04
CA ARG A 140 36.11 10.86 -2.28
C ARG A 140 35.93 10.19 -0.91
N ASN A 141 34.80 10.40 -0.24
CA ASN A 141 34.60 10.02 1.16
C ASN A 141 33.69 8.80 1.36
N ARG A 142 33.22 8.14 0.29
CA ARG A 142 32.17 7.10 0.36
C ARG A 142 32.55 5.77 1.03
N HIS A 143 33.82 5.54 1.36
CA HIS A 143 34.31 4.27 1.91
C HIS A 143 34.58 4.32 3.43
N SER A 144 34.30 5.43 4.12
CA SER A 144 34.57 5.60 5.56
C SER A 144 33.43 5.17 6.48
N GLN A 145 32.43 4.42 5.99
CA GLN A 145 31.30 3.97 6.81
C GLN A 145 31.60 2.61 7.48
N THR A 146 31.46 2.58 8.80
CA THR A 146 31.56 1.36 9.60
C THR A 146 30.35 0.43 9.34
N PRO A 147 30.57 -0.88 9.14
CA PRO A 147 29.47 -1.81 8.94
C PRO A 147 28.66 -2.03 10.24
N ASN A 148 27.32 -2.02 10.10
CA ASN A 148 26.39 -2.34 11.18
C ASN A 148 26.42 -3.85 11.49
N VAL A 149 26.91 -4.23 12.66
CA VAL A 149 26.88 -5.61 13.19
C VAL A 149 25.62 -5.76 14.06
N THR A 150 24.81 -6.80 13.83
CA THR A 150 23.62 -7.09 14.66
C THR A 150 24.02 -7.93 15.87
N PRO A 151 23.70 -7.53 17.12
CA PRO A 151 24.08 -8.26 18.34
C PRO A 151 23.47 -9.67 18.41
N ALA A 152 24.04 -10.54 19.25
CA ALA A 152 23.51 -11.89 19.50
C ALA A 152 22.12 -11.83 20.16
N LEU A 153 21.25 -12.81 19.87
CA LEU A 153 19.96 -12.99 20.54
C LEU A 153 20.07 -14.10 21.60
N VAL A 154 19.21 -14.09 22.61
CA VAL A 154 19.21 -15.09 23.70
C VAL A 154 17.84 -15.74 23.81
N ASP A 155 17.80 -17.06 23.87
CA ASP A 155 16.57 -17.82 24.09
C ASP A 155 16.06 -17.59 25.53
N PRO A 156 14.81 -17.13 25.73
CA PRO A 156 14.29 -16.86 27.06
C PRO A 156 14.13 -18.13 27.91
N ALA A 157 13.85 -19.29 27.30
CA ALA A 157 13.62 -20.57 27.96
C ALA A 157 14.92 -21.37 28.17
N THR A 158 15.78 -21.45 27.15
CA THR A 158 17.00 -22.28 27.21
C THR A 158 18.27 -21.50 27.55
N LYS A 159 18.22 -20.16 27.56
CA LYS A 159 19.36 -19.23 27.74
C LYS A 159 20.49 -19.38 26.70
N GLN A 160 20.26 -20.10 25.61
CA GLN A 160 21.23 -20.27 24.54
C GLN A 160 21.35 -18.99 23.69
N GLN A 161 22.56 -18.70 23.21
CA GLN A 161 22.80 -17.55 22.34
C GLN A 161 22.71 -17.94 20.86
N ALA A 162 22.01 -17.10 20.10
CA ALA A 162 21.91 -17.15 18.66
C ALA A 162 22.74 -16.03 18.04
N ILE A 163 23.84 -16.39 17.39
CA ILE A 163 24.86 -15.50 16.85
C ILE A 163 24.72 -15.41 15.33
N THR A 164 24.53 -16.55 14.66
CA THR A 164 24.39 -16.59 13.21
C THR A 164 22.99 -16.14 12.78
N PRO A 165 22.82 -15.60 11.55
CA PRO A 165 21.50 -15.26 11.03
C PRO A 165 20.52 -16.44 11.05
N SER A 166 21.02 -17.67 10.86
CA SER A 166 20.19 -18.88 10.88
C SER A 166 19.70 -19.21 12.28
N GLU A 167 20.59 -19.15 13.28
CA GLU A 167 20.21 -19.34 14.69
C GLU A 167 19.19 -18.29 15.14
N LYS A 168 19.38 -17.02 14.73
CA LYS A 168 18.46 -15.94 15.06
C LYS A 168 17.08 -16.17 14.43
N ALA A 169 17.03 -16.60 13.17
CA ALA A 169 15.77 -16.90 12.49
C ALA A 169 15.02 -18.06 13.15
N GLU A 170 15.73 -19.13 13.53
CA GLU A 170 15.14 -20.29 14.20
C GLU A 170 14.58 -19.93 15.58
N LEU A 171 15.35 -19.15 16.36
CA LEU A 171 14.91 -18.66 17.67
C LEU A 171 13.63 -17.81 17.53
N LEU A 172 13.62 -16.84 16.61
CA LEU A 172 12.46 -15.99 16.37
C LEU A 172 11.24 -16.79 15.91
N ARG A 173 11.41 -17.82 15.06
CA ARG A 173 10.30 -18.68 14.62
C ARG A 173 9.64 -19.36 15.80
N LYS A 174 10.44 -20.01 16.67
CA LYS A 174 9.93 -20.72 17.85
C LYS A 174 9.23 -19.78 18.82
N THR A 175 9.77 -18.59 19.04
CA THR A 175 9.21 -17.63 20.01
C THR A 175 7.92 -16.98 19.52
N PHE A 176 7.83 -16.61 18.24
CA PHE A 176 6.67 -15.86 17.73
C PHE A 176 5.55 -16.75 17.14
N PHE A 177 5.84 -18.00 16.77
CA PHE A 177 4.89 -18.89 16.09
C PHE A 177 4.85 -20.28 16.73
N PRO A 178 4.36 -20.42 17.97
CA PRO A 178 4.10 -21.73 18.54
C PRO A 178 3.01 -22.45 17.74
N VAL A 179 3.02 -23.79 17.78
CA VAL A 179 1.95 -24.60 17.17
C VAL A 179 0.64 -24.27 17.90
N PRO A 180 -0.39 -23.76 17.21
CA PRO A 180 -1.68 -23.52 17.84
C PRO A 180 -2.31 -24.86 18.26
N PRO A 181 -3.10 -24.88 19.35
CA PRO A 181 -3.85 -26.07 19.72
C PRO A 181 -4.87 -26.43 18.61
N ASP A 182 -5.25 -27.70 18.55
CA ASP A 182 -6.31 -28.15 17.66
C ASP A 182 -7.62 -27.41 17.96
N THR A 183 -8.34 -27.02 16.90
CA THR A 183 -9.60 -26.29 17.02
C THR A 183 -10.74 -27.29 17.18
N ASP A 184 -11.46 -27.18 18.29
CA ASP A 184 -12.71 -27.90 18.50
C ASP A 184 -13.82 -27.24 17.66
N ILE A 185 -14.52 -28.05 16.87
CA ILE A 185 -15.57 -27.64 15.92
C ILE A 185 -16.89 -28.38 16.18
N GLU A 186 -16.99 -29.13 17.28
CA GLU A 186 -18.18 -29.91 17.64
C GLU A 186 -19.41 -29.01 17.91
N ASP A 187 -19.20 -27.72 18.18
CA ASP A 187 -20.24 -26.75 18.55
C ASP A 187 -21.03 -26.16 17.35
N ILE A 188 -20.56 -26.35 16.12
CA ILE A 188 -21.15 -25.74 14.91
C ILE A 188 -21.81 -26.73 13.94
N GLU A 189 -21.64 -28.05 14.10
CA GLU A 189 -22.20 -29.05 13.17
C GLU A 189 -23.74 -29.07 13.13
N ASN A 190 -24.41 -28.65 14.21
CA ASN A 190 -25.88 -28.63 14.32
C ASN A 190 -26.43 -27.28 14.80
N ALA A 191 -25.72 -26.18 14.55
CA ALA A 191 -26.14 -24.86 15.02
C ALA A 191 -27.46 -24.42 14.36
N ASN A 192 -28.49 -24.20 15.19
CA ASN A 192 -29.76 -23.64 14.74
C ASN A 192 -29.68 -22.11 14.78
N TYR A 193 -29.62 -21.47 13.61
CA TYR A 193 -29.50 -20.02 13.52
C TYR A 193 -30.84 -19.34 13.80
N PRO A 194 -30.86 -18.23 14.58
CA PRO A 194 -32.09 -17.48 14.81
C PRO A 194 -32.60 -16.83 13.52
N ALA A 195 -33.86 -16.41 13.55
CA ALA A 195 -34.47 -15.68 12.45
C ALA A 195 -33.63 -14.43 12.09
N PRO A 196 -33.51 -14.07 10.80
CA PRO A 196 -32.76 -12.89 10.38
C PRO A 196 -33.29 -11.62 11.05
N THR A 197 -32.36 -10.82 11.60
CA THR A 197 -32.69 -9.52 12.19
C THR A 197 -33.19 -8.56 11.11
N ALA A 198 -34.25 -7.81 11.42
CA ALA A 198 -34.71 -6.74 10.53
C ALA A 198 -33.62 -5.67 10.38
N MET A 199 -33.31 -5.29 9.14
CA MET A 199 -32.38 -4.20 8.83
C MET A 199 -33.17 -2.91 8.57
N PRO A 200 -33.25 -1.98 9.55
CA PRO A 200 -33.88 -0.68 9.31
C PRO A 200 -33.08 0.14 8.28
N PRO A 201 -33.69 1.16 7.65
CA PRO A 201 -32.97 2.06 6.77
C PRO A 201 -31.82 2.77 7.50
N ILE A 202 -30.68 2.84 6.84
CA ILE A 202 -29.49 3.53 7.33
C ILE A 202 -29.79 5.03 7.39
N THR A 203 -29.56 5.64 8.54
CA THR A 203 -29.78 7.07 8.80
C THR A 203 -28.58 7.90 8.36
N THR A 204 -28.80 9.19 8.09
CA THR A 204 -27.66 10.11 7.81
C THR A 204 -26.73 10.25 9.01
N ARG A 205 -27.26 10.15 10.24
CA ARG A 205 -26.46 10.22 11.46
C ARG A 205 -25.49 9.04 11.58
N GLU A 206 -25.94 7.82 11.31
CA GLU A 206 -25.05 6.64 11.32
C GLU A 206 -23.93 6.78 10.28
N ILE A 207 -24.19 7.44 9.14
CA ILE A 207 -23.16 7.73 8.14
C ILE A 207 -22.15 8.76 8.63
N GLU A 208 -22.61 9.84 9.27
CA GLU A 208 -21.73 10.85 9.86
C GLU A 208 -20.85 10.22 10.94
N GLU A 209 -21.45 9.50 11.89
CA GLU A 209 -20.75 8.82 12.98
C GLU A 209 -19.72 7.82 12.44
N ALA A 210 -20.09 6.98 11.46
CA ALA A 210 -19.16 6.02 10.86
C ALA A 210 -17.96 6.69 10.16
N ILE A 211 -18.16 7.85 9.52
CA ILE A 211 -17.07 8.61 8.88
C ILE A 211 -16.18 9.27 9.96
N GLU A 212 -16.77 9.83 11.01
CA GLU A 212 -16.06 10.54 12.07
C GLU A 212 -15.22 9.60 12.95
N GLU A 213 -15.76 8.44 13.31
CA GLU A 213 -15.07 7.44 14.13
C GLU A 213 -13.90 6.76 13.40
N ALA A 214 -13.92 6.77 12.06
CA ALA A 214 -12.89 6.15 11.26
C ALA A 214 -11.54 6.88 11.44
N ALA A 215 -10.48 6.16 11.80
CA ALA A 215 -9.17 6.78 11.95
C ALA A 215 -8.69 7.42 10.61
N PRO A 216 -8.31 8.71 10.58
CA PRO A 216 -8.21 9.52 9.36
C PRO A 216 -7.19 9.01 8.33
N LEU A 217 -6.04 8.52 8.81
CA LEU A 217 -4.89 8.17 7.98
C LEU A 217 -4.64 6.65 7.95
N LYS A 218 -5.70 5.84 8.05
CA LYS A 218 -5.60 4.40 7.82
C LYS A 218 -5.19 4.11 6.37
N ALA A 219 -4.64 2.91 6.15
CA ALA A 219 -4.16 2.50 4.84
C ALA A 219 -5.30 2.60 3.81
N PRO A 220 -5.07 3.26 2.66
CA PRO A 220 -6.10 3.41 1.65
C PRO A 220 -6.45 2.07 0.99
N GLY A 221 -7.69 1.95 0.51
CA GLY A 221 -8.16 0.80 -0.24
C GLY A 221 -7.62 0.78 -1.68
N PRO A 222 -8.17 -0.10 -2.55
CA PRO A 222 -7.83 -0.15 -3.97
C PRO A 222 -8.11 1.15 -4.74
N ASP A 223 -9.04 1.96 -4.23
CA ASP A 223 -9.38 3.30 -4.73
C ASP A 223 -8.28 4.35 -4.42
N GLY A 224 -7.35 4.03 -3.52
CA GLY A 224 -6.28 4.92 -3.10
C GLY A 224 -6.74 6.07 -2.21
N LEU A 225 -7.97 6.04 -1.67
CA LEU A 225 -8.55 7.09 -0.82
C LEU A 225 -8.34 6.79 0.67
N THR A 226 -8.13 7.82 1.49
CA THR A 226 -8.08 7.68 2.96
C THR A 226 -9.33 8.26 3.62
N ASN A 227 -9.64 7.80 4.83
CA ASN A 227 -10.78 8.28 5.61
C ASN A 227 -10.75 9.80 5.83
N LYS A 228 -9.56 10.41 5.87
CA LYS A 228 -9.41 11.88 5.95
C LYS A 228 -10.15 12.60 4.82
N ALA A 229 -10.12 12.07 3.59
CA ALA A 229 -10.87 12.67 2.48
C ALA A 229 -12.38 12.62 2.71
N LEU A 230 -12.87 11.48 3.22
CA LEU A 230 -14.29 11.27 3.51
C LEU A 230 -14.76 12.14 4.68
N GLN A 231 -13.93 12.33 5.70
CA GLN A 231 -14.21 13.20 6.83
C GLN A 231 -14.39 14.66 6.40
N ILE A 232 -13.49 15.17 5.57
CA ILE A 232 -13.60 16.54 5.03
C ILE A 232 -14.82 16.65 4.11
N ALA A 233 -15.06 15.62 3.28
CA ALA A 233 -16.19 15.57 2.37
C ALA A 233 -17.55 15.38 3.08
N SER A 234 -17.57 14.92 4.35
CA SER A 234 -18.74 14.37 5.01
C SER A 234 -19.99 15.26 4.92
N PRO A 235 -19.95 16.55 5.30
CA PRO A 235 -21.13 17.42 5.19
C PRO A 235 -21.72 17.59 3.78
N TRP A 236 -20.95 17.27 2.73
CA TRP A 236 -21.35 17.38 1.33
C TRP A 236 -21.84 16.05 0.77
N ILE A 237 -21.25 14.93 1.20
CA ILE A 237 -21.55 13.61 0.64
C ILE A 237 -22.51 12.78 1.51
N LYS A 238 -22.70 13.11 2.79
CA LYS A 238 -23.51 12.31 3.73
C LYS A 238 -24.88 11.94 3.19
N HIS A 239 -25.60 12.89 2.60
CA HIS A 239 -26.93 12.66 2.04
C HIS A 239 -26.90 11.86 0.73
N HIS A 240 -25.81 11.95 -0.05
CA HIS A 240 -25.59 11.05 -1.19
C HIS A 240 -25.39 9.63 -0.72
N LEU A 241 -24.51 9.41 0.25
CA LEU A 241 -24.21 8.10 0.82
C LEU A 241 -25.43 7.46 1.47
N THR A 242 -26.21 8.22 2.26
CA THR A 242 -27.48 7.71 2.84
C THR A 242 -28.43 7.20 1.75
N LYS A 243 -28.58 7.94 0.64
CA LYS A 243 -29.45 7.53 -0.47
C LYS A 243 -28.90 6.30 -1.20
N ILE A 244 -27.59 6.30 -1.48
CA ILE A 244 -26.90 5.21 -2.16
C ILE A 244 -27.06 3.91 -1.36
N PHE A 245 -26.67 3.89 -0.09
CA PHE A 245 -26.67 2.66 0.70
C PHE A 245 -28.08 2.09 0.92
N ASN A 246 -29.07 2.94 1.21
CA ASN A 246 -30.45 2.48 1.31
C ASN A 246 -31.01 1.95 -0.02
N GLN A 247 -30.61 2.54 -1.14
CA GLN A 247 -30.99 2.04 -2.48
C GLN A 247 -30.29 0.73 -2.80
N SER A 248 -29.02 0.55 -2.42
CA SER A 248 -28.30 -0.72 -2.55
C SER A 248 -29.01 -1.83 -1.77
N LEU A 249 -29.39 -1.58 -0.51
CA LEU A 249 -30.12 -2.55 0.31
C LEU A 249 -31.49 -2.93 -0.28
N THR A 250 -32.13 -2.02 -1.03
CA THR A 250 -33.44 -2.26 -1.63
C THR A 250 -33.34 -2.96 -2.99
N LEU A 251 -32.37 -2.59 -3.83
CA LEU A 251 -32.25 -3.06 -5.21
C LEU A 251 -31.44 -4.36 -5.32
N GLY A 252 -30.54 -4.65 -4.37
CA GLY A 252 -29.63 -5.80 -4.37
C GLY A 252 -28.35 -5.49 -5.12
#